data_AF-A0A7X7NZC9-F1
#
_entry.id   AF-A0A7X7NZC9-F1
#
_cell.length_a   1.000
_cell.length_b   1.000
_cell.length_c   1.000
_cell.angle_alpha   90.00
_cell.angle_beta   90.00
_cell.angle_gamma   90.00
#
_symmetry.space_group_name_H-M   'P 1'
#
loop_
_entity.id
_entity.type
_entity.pdbx_description
1 polymer ?
#
loop_
_entity_poly.entity_id
_entity_poly.type
_entity_poly.pdbx_seq_one_letter_code
_entity_poly.pdbx_strand_id
1 'polypeptide(L)'
;AGVNVYEEFEILADIAGGLAATLPYEEEFENPDTKDLLEKYIMRNPKISAENIHRCFRLVENLVASAPGAASQVSGIHGGGSPIMEKIAIYGNYDMESRKNIAKYLAGIKN
;
A
#
# COMPACT_ATOMS: atom_id res chain seq x y z
N ALA A 1 -0.63 2.29 10.67
CA ALA A 1 -0.61 3.57 9.92
C ALA A 1 0.80 4.15 9.99
N GLY A 2 1.19 4.99 9.03
CA GLY A 2 2.43 5.76 9.14
C GLY A 2 3.69 5.17 8.48
N VAL A 3 4.08 3.93 8.77
CA VAL A 3 5.41 3.42 8.36
C VAL A 3 5.41 2.37 7.24
N ASN A 4 4.48 1.42 7.25
CA ASN A 4 4.47 0.31 6.28
C ASN A 4 3.54 0.55 5.09
N VAL A 5 2.94 1.73 5.00
CA VAL A 5 1.91 2.02 3.98
C VAL A 5 2.49 1.81 2.58
N TYR A 6 3.64 2.41 2.26
CA TYR A 6 4.24 2.22 0.94
C TYR A 6 4.71 0.78 0.70
N GLU A 7 5.16 0.05 1.72
CA GLU A 7 5.57 -1.36 1.60
C GLU A 7 4.38 -2.25 1.20
N GLU A 8 3.19 -2.00 1.76
CA GLU A 8 1.97 -2.71 1.38
C GLU A 8 1.61 -2.50 -0.11
N PHE A 9 1.73 -1.26 -0.61
CA PHE A 9 1.47 -0.95 -2.02
C PHE A 9 2.61 -1.42 -2.95
N GLU A 10 3.85 -1.46 -2.47
CA GLU A 10 4.99 -2.03 -3.18
C GLU A 10 4.77 -3.53 -3.44
N ILE A 11 4.41 -4.29 -2.41
CA ILE A 11 4.10 -5.72 -2.53
C ILE A 11 2.97 -5.94 -3.54
N LEU A 12 1.92 -5.11 -3.49
CA LEU A 12 0.82 -5.21 -4.43
C LEU A 12 1.26 -4.93 -5.88
N ALA A 13 2.08 -3.90 -6.09
CA ALA A 13 2.63 -3.56 -7.40
C ALA A 13 3.55 -4.65 -7.96
N ASP A 14 4.39 -5.25 -7.11
CA ASP A 14 5.29 -6.35 -7.48
C ASP A 14 4.50 -7.59 -7.94
N ILE A 15 3.49 -8.00 -7.16
CA ILE A 15 2.62 -9.15 -7.49
C ILE A 15 1.82 -8.90 -8.78
N ALA A 16 1.33 -7.68 -8.97
CA ALA A 16 0.52 -7.33 -10.14
C ALA A 16 1.36 -7.23 -11.43
N GLY A 17 2.62 -6.86 -11.29
CA GLY A 17 3.48 -6.53 -12.42
C GLY A 17 2.99 -5.30 -13.20
N GLY A 18 3.61 -5.07 -14.36
CA GLY A 18 3.41 -3.83 -15.13
C GLY A 18 1.99 -3.56 -15.64
N LEU A 19 1.13 -4.58 -15.70
CA LEU A 19 -0.24 -4.43 -16.21
C LEU A 19 -1.04 -3.40 -15.42
N ALA A 20 -0.80 -3.28 -14.10
CA ALA A 20 -1.46 -2.28 -13.26
C ALA A 20 -1.16 -0.82 -13.65
N ALA A 21 -0.11 -0.56 -14.43
CA ALA A 21 0.23 0.77 -14.94
C ALA A 21 0.03 0.92 -16.46
N THR A 22 -0.26 -0.18 -17.17
CA THR A 22 -0.37 -0.22 -18.64
C THR A 22 -1.68 -0.82 -19.13
N LEU A 23 -2.69 -0.91 -18.27
CA LEU A 23 -3.99 -1.46 -18.62
C LEU A 23 -4.69 -0.51 -19.63
N PRO A 24 -5.07 -0.99 -20.83
CA PRO A 24 -5.74 -0.17 -21.85
C PRO A 24 -7.02 0.46 -21.32
N TYR A 25 -7.35 1.68 -21.73
CA TYR A 25 -8.53 2.39 -21.22
C TYR A 25 -9.82 1.57 -21.35
N GLU A 26 -10.79 1.85 -20.48
CA GLU A 26 -12.04 1.09 -20.38
C GLU A 26 -12.80 1.06 -21.71
N GLU A 27 -12.77 2.16 -22.45
CA GLU A 27 -13.43 2.30 -23.75
C GLU A 27 -12.90 1.30 -24.78
N GLU A 28 -11.65 0.85 -24.65
CA GLU A 28 -11.07 -0.17 -25.54
C GLU A 28 -11.66 -1.56 -25.28
N PHE A 29 -12.11 -1.85 -24.05
CA PHE A 29 -12.81 -3.10 -23.72
C PHE A 29 -14.26 -3.13 -24.23
N GLU A 30 -14.79 -1.98 -24.70
CA GLU A 30 -16.10 -1.88 -25.34
C GLU A 30 -16.01 -1.61 -26.85
N ASN A 31 -14.81 -1.35 -27.37
CA ASN A 31 -14.58 -1.09 -28.78
C ASN A 31 -14.68 -2.40 -29.59
N PRO A 32 -15.57 -2.52 -30.59
CA PRO A 32 -15.75 -3.75 -31.36
C PRO A 32 -14.48 -4.20 -32.11
N ASP A 33 -13.56 -3.28 -32.41
CA ASP A 33 -12.31 -3.61 -33.13
C ASP A 33 -11.21 -4.16 -32.21
N THR A 34 -11.21 -3.80 -30.92
CA THR A 34 -10.13 -4.16 -29.97
C THR A 34 -10.58 -5.10 -28.85
N LYS A 35 -11.86 -5.11 -28.48
CA LYS A 35 -12.44 -5.92 -27.40
C LYS A 35 -12.05 -7.39 -27.45
N ASP A 36 -12.31 -8.07 -28.57
CA ASP A 36 -12.03 -9.51 -28.71
C ASP A 36 -10.54 -9.84 -28.53
N LEU A 37 -9.65 -8.93 -28.96
CA LEU A 37 -8.21 -9.08 -28.79
C LEU A 37 -7.80 -8.86 -27.33
N LEU A 38 -8.34 -7.83 -26.68
CA LEU A 38 -8.07 -7.54 -25.28
C LEU A 38 -8.56 -8.66 -24.37
N GLU A 39 -9.79 -9.12 -24.55
CA GLU A 39 -10.34 -10.25 -23.81
C GLU A 39 -9.51 -11.52 -24.01
N LYS A 40 -9.00 -11.77 -25.22
CA LYS A 40 -8.12 -12.90 -25.50
C LYS A 40 -6.76 -12.78 -24.79
N TYR A 41 -6.11 -11.62 -24.88
CA TYR A 41 -4.71 -11.46 -24.44
C TYR A 41 -4.56 -11.05 -22.98
N ILE A 42 -5.62 -10.60 -22.31
CA ILE A 42 -5.60 -10.36 -20.86
C ILE A 42 -5.65 -11.66 -20.04
N MET A 43 -6.08 -12.76 -20.66
CA MET A 43 -6.26 -14.05 -19.99
C MET A 43 -4.98 -14.55 -19.32
N ARG A 44 -5.13 -15.06 -18.09
CA ARG A 44 -4.05 -15.69 -17.31
C ARG A 44 -4.45 -17.08 -16.84
N ASN A 45 -5.53 -17.17 -16.07
CA ASN A 45 -6.08 -18.43 -15.59
C ASN A 45 -7.36 -18.76 -16.39
N PRO A 46 -7.42 -19.88 -17.13
CA PRO A 46 -8.59 -20.22 -17.95
C PRO A 46 -9.85 -20.51 -17.13
N LYS A 47 -9.74 -20.67 -15.80
CA LYS A 47 -10.89 -20.83 -14.89
C LYS A 47 -11.56 -19.50 -14.53
N ILE A 48 -10.96 -18.36 -14.87
CA ILE A 48 -11.44 -17.01 -14.56
C ILE A 48 -11.75 -16.30 -15.89
N SER A 49 -12.91 -15.65 -16.00
CA SER A 49 -13.27 -14.90 -17.20
C SER A 49 -12.35 -13.69 -17.43
N ALA A 50 -12.20 -13.28 -18.68
CA ALA A 50 -11.44 -12.07 -19.06
C ALA A 50 -11.93 -10.84 -18.30
N GLU A 51 -13.24 -10.64 -18.23
CA GLU A 51 -13.90 -9.57 -17.46
C GLU A 51 -13.46 -9.54 -15.98
N ASN A 52 -13.42 -10.70 -15.32
CA ASN A 52 -13.02 -10.75 -13.91
C ASN A 52 -11.53 -10.43 -13.73
N ILE A 53 -10.68 -10.82 -14.69
CA ILE A 53 -9.26 -10.46 -14.69
C ILE A 53 -9.11 -8.95 -14.89
N HIS A 54 -9.79 -8.38 -15.87
CA HIS A 54 -9.80 -6.94 -16.15
C HIS A 54 -10.25 -6.13 -14.93
N ARG A 55 -11.38 -6.49 -14.31
CA ARG A 55 -11.86 -5.84 -13.06
C ARG A 55 -10.86 -5.93 -11.92
N CYS A 56 -10.22 -7.09 -11.75
CA CYS A 56 -9.19 -7.27 -10.73
C CYS A 56 -8.01 -6.31 -10.96
N PHE A 57 -7.48 -6.24 -12.19
CA PHE A 57 -6.40 -5.33 -12.52
C PHE A 57 -6.82 -3.85 -12.48
N ARG A 58 -8.07 -3.52 -12.80
CA ARG A 58 -8.62 -2.16 -12.62
C ARG A 58 -8.65 -1.74 -11.16
N LEU A 59 -9.01 -2.64 -10.24
CA LEU A 59 -8.92 -2.34 -8.81
C LEU A 59 -7.47 -2.10 -8.39
N VAL A 60 -6.55 -2.96 -8.82
CA VAL A 60 -5.13 -2.81 -8.48
C VAL A 60 -4.56 -1.50 -9.01
N GLU A 61 -4.79 -1.18 -10.29
CA GLU A 61 -4.42 0.09 -10.92
C GLU A 61 -4.96 1.29 -10.14
N ASN A 62 -6.23 1.23 -9.72
CA ASN A 62 -6.81 2.27 -8.86
C ASN A 62 -6.07 2.43 -7.52
N LEU A 63 -5.61 1.34 -6.91
CA LEU A 63 -4.90 1.41 -5.63
C LEU A 63 -3.47 1.93 -5.77
N VAL A 64 -2.74 1.52 -6.81
CA VAL A 64 -1.29 1.75 -6.91
C VAL A 64 -0.88 2.86 -7.88
N ALA A 65 -1.70 3.16 -8.90
CA ALA A 65 -1.31 4.02 -10.03
C ALA A 65 -2.29 5.16 -10.34
N SER A 66 -3.41 5.26 -9.63
CA SER A 66 -4.39 6.34 -9.85
C SER A 66 -4.18 7.54 -8.90
N ALA A 67 -4.78 8.68 -9.27
CA ALA A 67 -4.82 9.86 -8.41
C ALA A 67 -5.45 9.61 -7.02
N PRO A 68 -6.64 8.97 -6.88
CA PRO A 68 -7.18 8.64 -5.56
C PRO A 68 -6.34 7.59 -4.81
N GLY A 69 -5.67 6.68 -5.53
CA GLY A 69 -4.70 5.74 -4.94
C GLY A 69 -3.52 6.48 -4.30
N ALA A 70 -2.87 7.37 -5.05
CA ALA A 70 -1.77 8.19 -4.56
C ALA A 70 -2.18 9.07 -3.36
N ALA A 71 -3.37 9.69 -3.42
CA ALA A 71 -3.90 10.45 -2.28
C ALA A 71 -4.13 9.57 -1.05
N SER A 72 -4.65 8.35 -1.24
CA SER A 72 -4.86 7.37 -0.16
C SER A 72 -3.55 6.93 0.48
N GLN A 73 -2.49 6.72 -0.31
CA GLN A 73 -1.16 6.36 0.19
C GLN A 73 -0.58 7.45 1.10
N VAL A 74 -0.62 8.71 0.66
CA VAL A 74 -0.16 9.86 1.46
C VAL A 74 -1.01 10.03 2.71
N SER A 75 -2.33 9.88 2.58
CA SER A 75 -3.27 9.95 3.70
C SER A 75 -3.01 8.82 4.72
N GLY A 76 -2.68 7.61 4.30
CA GLY A 76 -2.35 6.51 5.20
C GLY A 76 -1.11 6.77 6.08
N ILE A 77 -0.23 7.66 5.63
CA ILE A 77 0.99 8.06 6.37
C ILE A 77 0.71 9.22 7.30
N HIS A 78 -0.11 10.19 6.87
CA HIS A 78 -0.26 11.47 7.54
C HIS A 78 -1.64 11.71 8.18
N GLY A 79 -2.61 10.82 7.99
CA GLY A 79 -4.01 11.04 8.38
C GLY A 79 -4.22 11.24 9.88
N GLY A 80 -3.39 10.60 10.72
CA GLY A 80 -3.35 10.81 12.17
C GLY A 80 -2.28 11.79 12.65
N GLY A 81 -1.60 12.47 11.72
CA GLY A 81 -0.33 13.16 11.94
C GLY A 81 0.87 12.37 11.42
N SER A 82 1.95 13.06 11.07
CA SER A 82 3.17 12.42 10.56
C SER A 82 3.74 11.41 11.57
N PRO A 83 4.40 10.32 11.14
CA PRO A 83 4.90 9.27 12.05
C PRO A 83 5.81 9.77 13.19
N ILE A 84 6.49 10.90 13.00
CA ILE A 84 7.29 11.54 14.05
C ILE A 84 6.44 12.03 15.23
N MET A 85 5.20 12.44 14.99
CA MET A 85 4.28 12.91 16.03
C MET A 85 3.95 11.79 17.02
N GLU A 86 3.76 10.56 16.53
CA GLU A 86 3.54 9.39 17.38
C GLU A 86 4.77 9.11 18.25
N LYS A 87 5.98 9.19 17.69
CA LYS A 87 7.22 9.07 18.47
C LYS A 87 7.32 10.14 19.55
N ILE A 88 7.05 11.40 19.21
CA ILE A 88 7.04 12.51 20.18
C ILE A 88 6.05 12.24 21.30
N ALA A 89 4.83 11.80 20.96
CA ALA A 89 3.80 11.48 21.94
C ALA A 89 4.21 10.32 22.86
N ILE A 90 4.79 9.25 22.30
CA ILE A 90 5.32 8.11 23.08
C ILE A 90 6.41 8.60 24.04
N TYR A 91 7.42 9.32 23.53
CA TYR A 91 8.52 9.82 24.36
C TYR A 91 8.05 10.79 25.45
N GLY A 92 7.06 11.64 25.14
CA GLY A 92 6.49 12.60 26.10
C GLY A 92 5.70 11.94 27.23
N ASN A 93 5.12 10.75 27.00
CA ASN A 93 4.31 10.03 27.98
C ASN A 93 5.02 8.82 28.62
N TYR A 94 6.19 8.44 28.14
CA TYR A 94 6.92 7.27 28.62
C TYR A 94 7.78 7.61 29.85
N ASP A 95 7.64 6.81 30.92
CA ASP A 95 8.41 6.97 32.16
C ASP A 95 9.87 6.51 31.98
N MET A 96 10.67 7.42 31.42
CA MET A 96 12.09 7.22 31.19
C MET A 96 12.89 7.09 32.49
N GLU A 97 12.48 7.75 33.58
CA GLU A 97 13.21 7.71 34.85
C GLU A 97 13.09 6.35 35.51
N SER A 98 11.91 5.74 35.52
CA SER A 98 11.75 4.35 35.99
C SER A 98 12.66 3.38 35.22
N ARG A 99 12.76 3.51 33.89
CA ARG A 99 13.64 2.65 33.08
C ARG A 99 15.12 2.88 33.39
N LYS A 100 15.54 4.14 33.57
CA LYS A 100 16.91 4.47 33.99
C LYS A 100 17.23 3.87 35.36
N ASN A 101 16.29 3.91 36.30
CA ASN A 101 16.47 3.36 37.64
C ASN A 101 16.63 1.82 37.61
N ILE A 102 15.86 1.13 36.77
CA ILE A 102 16.05 -0.32 36.54
C ILE A 102 17.44 -0.61 35.97
N ALA A 103 17.88 0.14 34.95
CA ALA A 103 19.19 -0.05 34.35
C ALA A 103 20.34 0.20 35.37
N LYS A 104 20.24 1.27 36.17
CA LYS A 104 21.20 1.58 37.24
C LYS A 104 21.27 0.47 38.28
N TYR A 105 20.11 -0.02 38.74
CA TYR A 105 20.03 -1.11 39.70
C TYR A 105 20.74 -2.38 39.18
N LEU A 106 20.43 -2.79 37.95
CA LEU A 106 21.03 -3.98 37.34
C LEU A 106 22.54 -3.82 37.08
N ALA A 107 23.00 -2.60 36.78
CA ALA A 107 24.41 -2.29 36.59
C ALA A 107 25.18 -2.09 37.91
N GLY A 108 24.53 -2.17 39.07
CA GLY A 108 25.17 -1.90 40.36
C GLY A 108 25.55 -0.42 40.57
N ILE A 109 25.01 0.49 39.77
CA ILE A 109 25.23 1.93 39.89
C ILE A 109 24.38 2.44 41.06
N LYS A 110 25.04 2.83 42.14
CA LYS A 110 24.41 3.44 43.31
C LYS A 110 24.64 4.95 43.26
N ASN A 111 23.56 5.70 43.05
CA ASN A 111 23.49 7.14 43.26
C ASN A 111 22.53 7.41 44.41
#